data_AF-A0A840BQQ6-F1
#
_entry.id   AF-A0A840BQQ6-F1
#
_cell.length_a   1.000
_cell.length_b   1.000
_cell.length_c   1.000
_cell.angle_alpha   90.00
_cell.angle_beta   90.00
_cell.angle_gamma   90.00
#
_symmetry.space_group_name_H-M   'P 1'
#
loop_
_entity.id
_entity.type
_entity.pdbx_description
1 polymer ?
#
loop_
_entity_poly.entity_id
_entity_poly.type
_entity_poly.pdbx_seq_one_letter_code
_entity_poly.pdbx_strand_id
1 'polypeptide(L)'
;MMGPSELELFEQIAKFHRELNRAEVVPPNCYRRNKVHYDLVSYINNIIGLVLSENYEVIPVFIGRALSHMEAFPSNSESLHYYSCVNRYLALVATLVLSRGVSLGDFVPAPFVEAICVNAS
;
A
#
# COMPACT_ATOMS: atom_id res chain seq x y z
N MET A 1 12.51 23.76 -1.45
CA MET A 1 11.52 23.96 -0.37
C MET A 1 10.41 22.97 -0.66
N MET A 2 10.31 21.86 0.09
CA MET A 2 9.14 20.98 -0.02
C MET A 2 7.95 21.73 0.56
N GLY A 3 6.84 21.78 -0.18
CA GLY A 3 5.61 22.38 0.32
C GLY A 3 5.07 21.58 1.51
N PRO A 4 4.28 22.21 2.40
CA PRO A 4 3.75 21.56 3.61
C PRO A 4 3.02 20.23 3.33
N SER A 5 2.42 20.02 2.16
CA SER A 5 1.71 18.78 1.80
C SER A 5 2.59 17.56 1.46
N GLU A 6 3.81 17.76 0.95
CA GLU A 6 4.67 16.65 0.52
C GLU A 6 5.42 16.04 1.71
N LEU A 7 5.91 16.90 2.62
CA LEU A 7 6.55 16.45 3.85
C LEU A 7 5.59 15.62 4.72
N GLU A 8 4.35 16.10 4.88
CA GLU A 8 3.30 15.38 5.62
C GLU A 8 2.98 14.02 4.99
N LEU A 9 2.99 13.91 3.66
CA LEU A 9 2.78 12.63 2.96
C LEU A 9 3.92 11.65 3.27
N PHE A 10 5.18 12.11 3.18
CA PHE A 10 6.34 11.27 3.49
C PHE A 10 6.38 10.83 4.94
N GLU A 11 6.04 11.70 5.88
CA GLU A 11 5.98 11.34 7.30
C GLU A 11 4.93 10.26 7.58
N GLN A 12 3.75 10.36 6.95
CA GLN A 12 2.71 9.34 7.05
C GLN A 12 3.14 8.01 6.43
N ILE A 13 3.74 8.04 5.24
CA ILE A 13 4.29 6.85 4.58
C ILE A 13 5.36 6.18 5.45
N ALA A 14 6.29 6.98 6.00
CA ALA A 14 7.35 6.48 6.86
C ALA A 14 6.81 5.89 8.17
N LYS A 15 5.70 6.41 8.70
CA LYS A 15 5.00 5.79 9.83
C LYS A 15 4.52 4.37 9.48
N PHE A 16 3.88 4.20 8.32
CA PHE A 16 3.45 2.88 7.86
C PHE A 16 4.60 1.91 7.60
N HIS A 17 5.73 2.39 7.05
CA HIS A 17 6.93 1.55 6.88
C HIS A 17 7.40 0.92 8.19
N ARG A 18 7.27 1.65 9.31
CA ARG A 18 7.60 1.15 10.65
C ARG A 18 6.53 0.25 11.26
N GLU A 19 5.28 0.35 10.81
CA GLU A 19 4.13 -0.35 11.40
C GLU A 19 3.79 -1.67 10.70
N LEU A 20 3.83 -1.71 9.37
CA LEU A 20 3.29 -2.82 8.56
C LEU A 20 4.05 -4.15 8.69
N ASN A 21 5.20 -4.18 9.34
CA ASN A 21 5.95 -5.40 9.68
C ASN A 21 6.06 -5.67 11.18
N ARG A 22 5.38 -4.89 12.03
CA ARG A 22 5.39 -5.13 13.48
C ARG A 22 4.63 -6.41 13.79
N ALA A 23 5.13 -7.18 14.75
CA ALA A 23 4.56 -8.46 15.15
C ALA A 23 3.09 -8.33 15.60
N GLU A 24 2.72 -7.18 16.17
CA GLU A 24 1.36 -6.90 16.64
C GLU A 24 0.40 -6.45 15.52
N VAL A 25 0.92 -6.15 14.33
CA VAL A 25 0.16 -5.61 13.19
C VAL A 25 -0.06 -6.66 12.11
N VAL A 26 0.96 -7.48 11.84
CA VAL A 26 0.86 -8.50 10.79
C VAL A 26 -0.04 -9.67 11.20
N PRO A 27 -0.74 -10.31 10.25
CA PRO A 27 -1.56 -11.49 10.57
C PRO A 27 -0.70 -12.64 11.10
N PRO A 28 -1.24 -13.51 11.99
CA PRO A 28 -0.51 -14.65 12.52
C PRO A 28 0.04 -15.56 11.40
N ASN A 29 1.31 -15.95 11.51
CA ASN A 29 2.00 -16.84 10.58
C ASN A 29 2.06 -16.34 9.12
N CYS A 30 1.85 -15.04 8.85
CA CYS A 30 1.81 -14.49 7.50
C CYS A 30 3.10 -14.71 6.69
N TYR A 31 4.25 -14.93 7.33
CA TYR A 31 5.52 -15.19 6.63
C TYR A 31 5.70 -16.65 6.18
N ARG A 32 4.71 -17.53 6.40
CA ARG A 32 4.72 -18.90 5.84
C ARG A 32 4.12 -18.88 4.45
N ARG A 33 4.86 -19.36 3.45
CA ARG A 33 4.45 -19.37 2.02
C ARG A 33 3.12 -20.05 1.72
N ASN A 34 2.69 -20.99 2.57
CA ASN A 34 1.41 -21.69 2.41
C ASN A 34 0.24 -20.98 3.10
N LYS A 35 0.43 -19.76 3.62
CA LYS A 35 -0.63 -18.95 4.24
C LYS A 35 -1.11 -17.89 3.27
N VAL A 36 -2.42 -17.68 3.27
CA VAL A 36 -3.10 -16.73 2.36
C VAL A 36 -2.48 -15.33 2.41
N HIS A 37 -2.15 -14.82 3.60
CA HIS A 37 -1.63 -13.47 3.75
C HIS A 37 -0.15 -13.30 3.35
N TYR A 38 0.56 -14.37 2.97
CA TYR A 38 1.96 -14.29 2.58
C TYR A 38 2.17 -13.38 1.36
N ASP A 39 1.30 -13.51 0.37
CA ASP A 39 1.39 -12.73 -0.86
C ASP A 39 1.16 -11.24 -0.57
N LEU A 40 0.11 -10.91 0.20
CA LEU A 40 -0.18 -9.53 0.56
C LEU A 40 0.99 -8.88 1.30
N VAL A 41 1.52 -9.54 2.34
CA VAL A 41 2.68 -9.02 3.10
C VAL A 41 3.90 -8.86 2.19
N SER A 42 4.12 -9.79 1.27
CA SER A 42 5.21 -9.70 0.29
C SER A 42 5.04 -8.54 -0.68
N TYR A 43 3.82 -8.28 -1.17
CA TYR A 43 3.54 -7.13 -2.03
C TYR A 43 3.80 -5.82 -1.30
N ILE A 44 3.34 -5.70 -0.05
CA ILE A 44 3.57 -4.51 0.77
C ILE A 44 5.06 -4.28 1.03
N ASN A 45 5.82 -5.34 1.33
CA ASN A 45 7.26 -5.22 1.52
C ASN A 45 7.99 -4.82 0.24
N ASN A 46 7.55 -5.31 -0.93
CA ASN A 46 8.08 -4.83 -2.21
C ASN A 46 7.75 -3.36 -2.45
N ILE A 47 6.53 -2.91 -2.17
CA ILE A 47 6.16 -1.49 -2.29
C ILE A 47 7.04 -0.63 -1.38
N ILE A 48 7.25 -1.02 -0.12
CA ILE A 48 8.15 -0.30 0.80
C ILE A 48 9.55 -0.20 0.19
N GLY A 49 10.11 -1.31 -0.29
CA GLY A 49 11.42 -1.33 -0.93
C GLY A 49 11.51 -0.43 -2.16
N LEU A 50 10.46 -0.42 -3.00
CA LEU A 50 10.38 0.43 -4.19
C LEU A 50 10.27 1.92 -3.84
N VAL A 51 9.50 2.28 -2.81
CA VAL A 51 9.42 3.66 -2.30
C VAL A 51 10.78 4.13 -1.79
N LEU A 52 11.46 3.31 -0.98
CA LEU A 52 12.79 3.62 -0.42
C LEU A 52 13.88 3.72 -1.49
N SER A 53 13.69 3.03 -2.61
CA SER A 53 14.63 3.02 -3.74
C SER A 53 14.23 3.99 -4.86
N GLU A 54 13.18 4.79 -4.65
CA GLU A 54 12.63 5.75 -5.61
C GLU A 54 12.25 5.14 -6.97
N ASN A 55 11.95 3.84 -7.01
CA ASN A 55 11.54 3.13 -8.22
C ASN A 55 10.01 3.14 -8.34
N TYR A 56 9.46 4.33 -8.61
CA TYR A 56 8.01 4.57 -8.59
C TYR A 56 7.26 3.91 -9.76
N GLU A 57 7.93 3.69 -10.90
CA GLU A 57 7.33 3.09 -12.11
C GLU A 57 6.76 1.68 -11.90
N VAL A 58 7.35 0.92 -10.97
CA VAL A 58 6.95 -0.47 -10.72
C VAL A 58 5.86 -0.57 -9.64
N ILE A 59 5.68 0.48 -8.83
CA ILE A 59 4.76 0.47 -7.70
C ILE A 59 3.30 0.20 -8.10
N PRO A 60 2.74 0.80 -9.18
CA PRO A 60 1.36 0.52 -9.60
C PRO A 60 1.04 -0.96 -9.76
N VAL A 61 1.98 -1.76 -10.27
CA VAL A 61 1.82 -3.20 -10.45
C VAL A 61 1.58 -3.90 -9.10
N PHE A 62 2.32 -3.51 -8.06
CA PHE A 62 2.16 -4.10 -6.74
C PHE A 62 0.95 -3.56 -5.98
N ILE A 63 0.56 -2.29 -6.21
CA ILE A 63 -0.73 -1.77 -5.71
C ILE A 63 -1.87 -2.62 -6.28
N GLY A 64 -1.89 -2.84 -7.60
CA GLY A 64 -2.88 -3.67 -8.27
C GLY A 64 -2.95 -5.09 -7.69
N ARG A 65 -1.80 -5.75 -7.56
CA ARG A 65 -1.71 -7.10 -6.96
C ARG A 65 -2.22 -7.16 -5.53
N ALA A 66 -1.92 -6.15 -4.72
CA ALA A 66 -2.41 -6.08 -3.34
C ALA A 66 -3.93 -5.93 -3.29
N LEU A 67 -4.50 -5.04 -4.11
CA LEU A 67 -5.95 -4.83 -4.18
C LEU A 67 -6.67 -6.07 -4.69
N SER A 68 -6.21 -6.69 -5.78
CA SER A 68 -6.78 -7.95 -6.28
C SER A 68 -6.69 -9.09 -5.26
N HIS A 69 -5.60 -9.15 -4.49
CA HIS A 69 -5.49 -10.12 -3.40
C HIS A 69 -6.53 -9.86 -2.31
N MET A 70 -6.71 -8.61 -1.89
CA MET A 70 -7.67 -8.26 -0.83
C MET A 70 -9.12 -8.48 -1.27
N GLU A 71 -9.42 -8.34 -2.56
CA GLU A 71 -10.71 -8.69 -3.15
C GLU A 71 -10.94 -10.21 -3.18
N ALA A 72 -9.95 -10.97 -3.67
CA ALA A 72 -10.04 -12.43 -3.75
C ALA A 72 -10.04 -13.12 -2.36
N PHE A 73 -9.37 -12.51 -1.38
CA PHE A 73 -9.25 -13.00 -0.01
C PHE A 73 -9.62 -11.90 0.98
N PRO A 74 -10.93 -11.64 1.17
CA PRO A 74 -11.41 -10.64 2.10
C PRO A 74 -10.86 -10.83 3.53
N SER A 75 -10.72 -9.73 4.26
CA SER A 75 -10.25 -9.78 5.65
C SER A 75 -11.17 -10.62 6.53
N ASN A 76 -10.58 -11.30 7.52
CA ASN A 76 -11.29 -11.93 8.63
C ASN A 76 -10.90 -11.22 9.95
N SER A 77 -11.35 -11.75 11.09
CA SER A 77 -11.05 -11.17 12.41
C SER A 77 -9.56 -11.04 12.71
N GLU A 78 -8.71 -11.93 12.19
CA GLU A 78 -7.27 -11.92 12.44
C GLU A 78 -6.51 -10.95 11.53
N SER A 79 -7.05 -10.65 10.35
CA SER A 79 -6.38 -9.82 9.34
C SER A 79 -7.01 -8.44 9.15
N LEU A 80 -8.16 -8.17 9.77
CA LEU A 80 -8.90 -6.91 9.62
C LEU A 80 -8.05 -5.67 9.92
N HIS A 81 -7.29 -5.69 11.01
CA HIS A 81 -6.41 -4.57 11.36
C HIS A 81 -5.33 -4.35 10.30
N TYR A 82 -4.68 -5.44 9.86
CA TYR A 82 -3.66 -5.37 8.82
C TYR A 82 -4.21 -4.83 7.50
N TYR A 83 -5.37 -5.33 7.05
CA TYR A 83 -6.01 -4.90 5.80
C TYR A 83 -6.41 -3.42 5.85
N SER A 84 -6.86 -2.93 7.00
CA SER A 84 -7.13 -1.51 7.21
C SER A 84 -5.87 -0.65 7.07
N CYS A 85 -4.76 -1.06 7.69
CA CYS A 85 -3.47 -0.38 7.55
C CYS A 85 -2.96 -0.42 6.10
N VAL A 86 -3.08 -1.56 5.43
CA VAL A 86 -2.69 -1.74 4.03
C VAL A 86 -3.49 -0.80 3.12
N ASN A 87 -4.82 -0.75 3.23
CA ASN A 87 -5.64 0.13 2.41
C ASN A 87 -5.22 1.61 2.53
N ARG A 88 -4.98 2.08 3.76
CA ARG A 88 -4.52 3.45 4.02
C ARG A 88 -3.13 3.70 3.45
N TYR A 89 -2.23 2.75 3.60
CA TYR A 89 -0.87 2.83 3.07
C TYR A 89 -0.88 2.88 1.53
N LEU A 90 -1.64 2.00 0.87
CA LEU A 90 -1.76 1.97 -0.58
C LEU A 90 -2.30 3.30 -1.13
N ALA A 91 -3.26 3.93 -0.44
CA ALA A 91 -3.79 5.23 -0.85
C ALA A 91 -2.71 6.34 -0.79
N LEU A 92 -1.93 6.40 0.29
CA LEU A 92 -0.83 7.38 0.42
C LEU A 92 0.26 7.14 -0.64
N VAL A 93 0.62 5.88 -0.87
CA VAL A 93 1.63 5.54 -1.89
C VAL A 93 1.11 5.85 -3.28
N ALA A 94 -0.16 5.60 -3.58
CA ALA A 94 -0.74 5.98 -4.87
C ALA A 94 -0.72 7.50 -5.09
N THR A 95 -1.03 8.30 -4.06
CA THR A 95 -0.87 9.76 -4.11
C THR A 95 0.57 10.17 -4.38
N LEU A 96 1.54 9.52 -3.74
CA LEU A 96 2.97 9.75 -3.99
C LEU A 96 3.35 9.42 -5.44
N VAL A 97 2.91 8.26 -5.95
CA VAL A 97 3.21 7.82 -7.33
C VAL A 97 2.63 8.81 -8.35
N LEU A 98 1.39 9.27 -8.15
CA LEU A 98 0.76 10.28 -8.99
C LEU A 98 1.49 11.63 -8.93
N SER A 99 1.96 12.06 -7.74
CA SER A 99 2.72 13.31 -7.59
C SER A 99 4.10 13.27 -8.25
N ARG A 100 4.61 12.07 -8.54
CA ARG A 100 5.82 11.83 -9.34
C ARG A 100 5.55 11.76 -10.84
N GLY A 101 4.30 11.94 -11.27
CA GLY A 101 3.90 11.91 -12.68
C GLY A 101 3.74 10.49 -13.25
N VAL A 102 3.77 9.47 -12.40
CA VAL A 102 3.59 8.07 -12.79
C VAL A 102 2.10 7.74 -12.80
N SER A 103 1.62 7.21 -13.93
CA SER A 103 0.23 6.75 -14.03
C SER A 103 0.03 5.46 -13.24
N LEU A 104 -1.10 5.36 -12.53
CA LEU A 104 -1.50 4.08 -11.90
C LEU A 104 -1.93 3.04 -12.95
N GLY A 105 -2.25 3.49 -14.18
CA GLY A 105 -2.58 2.64 -15.32
C GLY A 105 -3.78 1.71 -15.11
N ASP A 106 -3.86 0.67 -15.95
CA ASP A 106 -4.88 -0.39 -15.86
C ASP A 106 -4.61 -1.38 -14.70
N PHE A 107 -3.50 -1.20 -13.96
CA PHE A 107 -3.12 -2.08 -12.87
C PHE A 107 -3.98 -1.86 -11.62
N VAL A 108 -4.50 -0.64 -11.43
CA VAL A 108 -5.21 -0.24 -10.22
C VAL A 108 -6.70 -0.06 -10.55
N PRO A 109 -7.62 -0.72 -9.83
CA PRO A 109 -9.06 -0.60 -10.09
C PRO A 109 -9.55 0.84 -10.02
N ALA A 110 -10.39 1.25 -10.98
CA ALA A 110 -10.94 2.61 -11.06
C ALA A 110 -11.60 3.11 -9.76
N PRO A 111 -12.40 2.30 -9.02
CA PRO A 111 -12.99 2.75 -7.76
C PRO A 111 -11.95 3.16 -6.70
N PHE A 112 -10.77 2.53 -6.71
CA PHE A 112 -9.69 2.90 -5.80
C PHE A 112 -9.04 4.22 -6.21
N VAL A 113 -8.81 4.42 -7.51
CA VAL A 113 -8.27 5.69 -8.05
C VAL A 113 -9.21 6.85 -7.75
N GLU A 114 -10.52 6.66 -7.96
CA GLU A 114 -11.55 7.65 -7.65
C GLU A 114 -11.56 8.04 -6.17
N ALA A 115 -11.48 7.05 -5.27
CA ALA A 115 -11.42 7.28 -3.83
C ALA A 115 -10.19 8.10 -3.40
N ILE A 116 -9.07 7.98 -4.10
CA ILE A 116 -7.87 8.81 -3.83
C ILE A 116 -8.09 10.25 -4.28
N CYS A 117 -8.59 10.45 -5.51
CA CYS A 117 -8.78 11.78 -6.09
C CYS A 117 -9.79 12.64 -5.31
N VAL A 118 -10.85 12.02 -4.77
CA VAL A 118 -11.88 12.72 -3.96
C VAL A 118 -11.31 13.22 -2.62
N ASN A 119 -10.32 12.54 -2.03
CA ASN A 119 -9.72 12.93 -0.76
C ASN A 119 -8.54 13.92 -0.90
N ALA A 120 -8.14 14.24 -2.13
CA ALA A 120 -7.07 15.18 -2.46
C ALA A 120 -7.58 16.56 -2.95
N SER A 121 -8.91 16.74 -3.02
CA SER A 121 -9.63 17.95 -3.45
C SER A 121 -10.20 18.69 -2.25
#